data_AF-A0A935FVK3-F1
#
_entry.id   AF-A0A935FVK3-F1
#
_cell.length_a   1.000
_cell.length_b   1.000
_cell.length_c   1.000
_cell.angle_alpha   90.00
_cell.angle_beta   90.00
_cell.angle_gamma   90.00
#
_symmetry.space_group_name_H-M   'P 1'
#
loop_
_entity.id
_entity.type
_entity.pdbx_description
1 polymer ?
#
loop_
_entity_poly.entity_id
_entity_poly.type
_entity_poly.pdbx_seq_one_letter_code
_entity_poly.pdbx_strand_id
1 'polypeptide(L)' 'MKQVGNRFCIHGGDVNQDGIADGTDLSQADNDAANFALGYLPTDVNGDFIVDAADLALIDNNAYNGVISITP' A
#
# COMPACT_ATOMS: atom_id res chain seq x y z
N MET A 1 -12.49 -5.41 -1.51
CA MET A 1 -12.35 -6.73 -0.83
C MET A 1 -12.27 -7.82 -1.89
N LYS A 2 -11.40 -8.83 -1.71
CA LYS A 2 -11.19 -9.94 -2.65
C LYS A 2 -11.23 -11.27 -1.90
N GLN A 3 -11.87 -12.29 -2.47
CA GLN A 3 -11.85 -13.64 -1.91
C GLN A 3 -10.53 -14.35 -2.30
N VAL A 4 -9.83 -14.90 -1.31
CA VAL A 4 -8.61 -15.71 -1.49
C VAL A 4 -8.83 -17.04 -0.76
N GLY A 5 -9.11 -18.09 -1.53
CA GLY A 5 -9.55 -19.38 -0.98
C GLY A 5 -10.84 -19.24 -0.17
N ASN A 6 -10.77 -19.55 1.13
CA ASN A 6 -11.91 -19.50 2.06
C ASN A 6 -11.93 -18.22 2.92
N ARG A 7 -11.12 -17.20 2.61
CA ARG A 7 -11.04 -15.96 3.36
C ARG A 7 -11.27 -14.75 2.46
N PHE A 8 -11.76 -13.67 3.05
CA PHE A 8 -11.81 -12.37 2.40
C PHE A 8 -10.63 -11.52 2.85
N CYS A 9 -9.97 -10.88 1.89
CA CYS A 9 -8.86 -9.97 2.11
C CYS A 9 -9.25 -8.56 1.64
N ILE A 10 -8.67 -7.55 2.29
CA ILE A 10 -8.75 -6.15 1.87
C ILE A 10 -7.45 -5.83 1.13
N HIS A 11 -7.52 -5.02 0.08
CA HIS A 11 -6.33 -4.52 -0.59
C HIS A 11 -5.77 -3.34 0.24
N GLY A 12 -4.46 -3.32 0.47
CA GLY A 12 -3.76 -2.18 1.08
C GLY A 12 -3.09 -1.29 0.03
N GLY A 13 -2.27 -0.35 0.48
CA GLY A 13 -1.43 0.48 -0.41
C GLY A 13 -2.02 1.83 -0.84
N ASP A 14 -3.25 2.15 -0.46
CA ASP A 14 -3.78 3.52 -0.43
C ASP A 14 -3.31 4.17 0.89
N VAL A 15 -2.07 4.66 0.88
CA VAL A 15 -1.36 5.15 2.08
C VAL A 15 -1.77 6.58 2.40
N ASN A 16 -2.16 7.34 1.39
CA ASN A 16 -2.61 8.73 1.52
C ASN A 16 -4.11 8.85 1.87
N GLN A 17 -4.86 7.74 1.79
CA GLN A 17 -6.29 7.61 2.09
C GLN A 17 -7.22 8.42 1.18
N ASP A 18 -6.86 8.59 -0.09
CA ASP A 18 -7.69 9.28 -1.08
C ASP A 18 -8.70 8.37 -1.80
N GLY A 19 -8.65 7.08 -1.52
CA GLY A 19 -9.56 6.08 -2.06
C GLY A 19 -9.07 5.43 -3.35
N ILE A 20 -7.86 5.71 -3.82
CA ILE A 20 -7.27 5.13 -5.02
C ILE A 20 -5.84 4.70 -4.70
N ALA A 21 -5.49 3.43 -4.93
CA ALA A 21 -4.08 3.04 -4.89
C ALA A 21 -3.41 3.49 -6.20
N ASP A 22 -2.52 4.49 -6.15
CA ASP A 22 -1.89 5.04 -7.33
C ASP A 22 -0.41 5.49 -7.16
N GLY A 23 0.10 6.24 -8.14
CA GLY A 23 1.48 6.71 -8.15
C GLY A 23 1.79 7.73 -7.05
N THR A 24 0.80 8.38 -6.46
CA THR A 24 0.98 9.30 -5.34
C THR A 24 1.26 8.54 -4.04
N ASP A 25 0.61 7.40 -3.82
CA ASP A 25 0.94 6.48 -2.73
C ASP A 25 2.35 5.92 -2.88
N LEU A 26 2.69 5.49 -4.10
CA LEU A 26 4.01 4.96 -4.42
C LEU A 26 5.09 6.00 -4.15
N SER A 27 4.83 7.26 -4.51
CA SER A 27 5.77 8.37 -4.26
C SER A 27 5.96 8.63 -2.76
N GLN A 28 4.93 8.45 -1.92
CA GLN A 28 5.08 8.60 -0.47
C GLN A 28 5.95 7.48 0.10
N ALA A 29 5.66 6.23 -0.26
CA ALA A 29 6.45 5.09 0.20
C ALA A 29 7.90 5.13 -0.31
N ASP A 30 8.14 5.55 -1.55
CA ASP A 30 9.49 5.70 -2.12
C ASP A 30 10.31 6.77 -1.38
N ASN A 31 9.68 7.89 -1.01
CA ASN A 31 10.35 8.91 -0.19
C ASN A 31 10.72 8.38 1.20
N ASP A 32 9.84 7.61 1.84
CA ASP A 32 10.11 7.03 3.17
C ASP A 32 11.19 5.94 3.10
N ALA A 33 11.16 5.10 2.06
CA ALA A 33 12.20 4.10 1.79
C ALA A 33 13.57 4.76 1.55
N ALA A 34 13.61 5.84 0.77
CA ALA A 34 14.84 6.60 0.52
C ALA A 34 15.41 7.25 1.80
N ASN A 35 14.55 7.55 2.78
CA ASN A 35 14.94 8.07 4.09
C ASN A 35 15.22 6.98 5.14
N PHE A 36 15.16 5.70 4.77
CA PHE A 36 15.29 4.56 5.70
C PHE A 36 14.30 4.65 6.86
N ALA A 37 13.06 5.03 6.57
CA ALA A 37 12.01 5.13 7.58
C ALA A 37 11.69 3.75 8.18
N LEU A 38 11.48 3.73 9.50
CA LEU A 38 11.23 2.52 10.29
C LEU A 38 10.05 2.72 11.23
N GLY A 39 9.43 1.62 11.61
CA GLY A 39 8.31 1.57 12.56
C GLY A 39 6.96 1.43 11.87
N TYR A 40 5.90 1.60 12.66
CA TYR A 40 4.53 1.48 12.17
C TYR A 40 4.12 2.77 11.47
N LEU A 41 4.38 2.83 10.16
CA LEU A 41 4.09 3.96 9.29
C LEU A 41 2.98 3.60 8.30
N PRO A 42 2.20 4.57 7.79
CA PRO A 42 1.23 4.31 6.72
C PRO A 42 1.85 3.67 5.47
N THR A 43 3.13 3.95 5.23
CA THR A 43 3.96 3.47 4.11
C THR A 43 4.57 2.08 4.36
N ASP A 44 4.50 1.54 5.58
CA ASP A 44 4.79 0.14 5.92
C ASP A 44 3.54 -0.70 5.62
N VAL A 45 3.38 -1.04 4.34
CA VAL A 45 2.17 -1.71 3.82
C VAL A 45 2.15 -3.19 4.20
N ASN A 46 3.32 -3.80 4.34
CA ASN A 46 3.46 -5.21 4.66
C ASN A 46 3.47 -5.49 6.18
N GLY A 47 3.76 -4.47 7.01
CA GLY A 47 3.68 -4.52 8.46
C GLY A 47 4.90 -5.13 9.14
N ASP A 48 6.08 -5.08 8.51
CA ASP A 48 7.34 -5.59 9.06
C ASP A 48 8.20 -4.51 9.74
N PHE A 49 7.68 -3.29 9.84
CA PHE A 49 8.32 -2.11 10.42
C PHE A 49 9.48 -1.53 9.62
N ILE A 50 9.64 -1.91 8.35
CA ILE A 50 10.67 -1.38 7.45
C ILE A 50 9.98 -0.91 6.18
N VAL A 51 10.10 0.38 5.84
CA VAL A 51 9.60 0.86 4.54
C VAL A 51 10.63 0.57 3.48
N ASP A 52 10.36 -0.39 2.59
CA ASP A 52 11.28 -0.79 1.53
C ASP A 52 10.60 -1.23 0.22
N ALA A 53 11.38 -1.84 -0.68
CA ALA A 53 10.91 -2.27 -1.99
C ALA A 53 9.75 -3.28 -1.94
N ALA A 54 9.56 -4.00 -0.83
CA ALA A 54 8.42 -4.90 -0.65
C ALA A 54 7.10 -4.12 -0.53
N ASP A 55 7.09 -2.98 0.15
CA ASP A 55 5.91 -2.11 0.26
C ASP A 55 5.59 -1.45 -1.09
N LEU A 56 6.62 -0.93 -1.76
CA LEU A 56 6.47 -0.34 -3.10
C LEU A 56 5.87 -1.35 -4.08
N ALA A 57 6.31 -2.61 -4.04
CA ALA A 57 5.76 -3.66 -4.90
C ALA A 57 4.28 -3.96 -4.60
N LEU A 58 3.84 -3.85 -3.35
CA LEU A 58 2.41 -4.03 -3.01
C LEU A 58 1.56 -2.88 -3.55
N ILE A 59 2.04 -1.63 -3.42
CA ILE A 59 1.36 -0.44 -3.94
C ILE A 59 1.28 -0.51 -5.47
N ASP A 60 2.41 -0.73 -6.14
CA ASP A 60 2.50 -0.76 -7.61
C ASP A 60 1.59 -1.85 -8.21
N ASN A 61 1.56 -3.05 -7.60
CA ASN A 61 0.66 -4.11 -8.05
C ASN A 61 -0.83 -3.73 -7.89
N ASN A 62 -1.20 -3.02 -6.83
CA ASN A 62 -2.58 -2.60 -6.62
C ASN A 62 -2.97 -1.44 -7.55
N ALA A 63 -2.04 -0.51 -7.80
CA ALA A 63 -2.20 0.55 -8.79
C ALA A 63 -2.37 0.00 -10.21
N TYR A 64 -1.51 -0.96 -10.61
CA TYR A 64 -1.63 -1.65 -11.90
C TYR A 64 -2.99 -2.36 -12.07
N ASN A 65 -3.54 -2.92 -10.99
CA ASN A 65 -4.84 -3.59 -10.99
C ASN A 65 -6.04 -2.63 -10.84
N GLY A 66 -5.82 -1.31 -10.71
CA GLY A 66 -6.88 -0.32 -10.58
C GLY A 66 -7.71 -0.48 -9.30
N VAL A 67 -7.05 -0.79 -8.18
CA VAL A 67 -7.72 -0.93 -6.88
C VAL A 67 -8.20 0.43 -6.39
N ILE A 68 -9.50 0.51 -6.10
CA ILE A 68 -10.15 1.67 -5.47
C ILE A 68 -10.91 1.27 -4.22
N SER A 69 -11.04 2.23 -3.30
CA SER A 69 -11.94 2.17 -2.16
C SER A 69 -13.29 2.80 -2.53
N ILE A 70 -14.37 2.22 -2.00
CA ILE A 70 -15.73 2.77 -2.12
C ILE A 70 -16.25 2.91 -0.70
N THR A 71 -16.37 4.15 -0.23
CA THR A 71 -16.88 4.49 1.11
C THR A 71 -18.31 5.06 1.01
N PRO A 72 -19.15 4.90 2.05
CA PRO A 72 -20.50 5.45 2.10
C PRO A 72 -20.58 6.97 1.93
#